data_AF-A0A1H4EK54-F1
#
_entry.id   AF-A0A1H4EK54-F1
#
_cell.length_a   1.000
_cell.length_b   1.000
_cell.length_c   1.000
_cell.angle_alpha   90.00
_cell.angle_beta   90.00
_cell.angle_gamma   90.00
#
_symmetry.space_group_name_H-M   'P 1'
#
loop_
_entity.id
_entity.type
_entity.pdbx_description
1 polymer ?
#
loop_
_entity_poly.entity_id
_entity_poly.type
_entity_poly.pdbx_seq_one_letter_code
_entity_poly.pdbx_strand_id
1 'polypeptide(L)'
;MINDFLKKYQEELFSERIQIKEDIDLLESKIKEENKFLALLLESNETYFKEFTPRDINAKNTKKAEETKEYIAQLESQIEYKNQQMQFYDGRISEIDNLLNSSIKVETVSENSNKENNNIDKESIISALTEVKNIVLLDPQRAQIELEKIISTI
;
A
#
# COMPACT_ATOMS: atom_id res chain seq x y z
N MET A 1 15.51 8.82 -5.94
CA MET A 1 15.84 7.65 -6.77
C MET A 1 15.26 6.35 -6.21
N ILE A 2 15.58 5.92 -4.99
CA ILE A 2 15.01 4.68 -4.40
C ILE A 2 13.51 4.85 -4.04
N ASN A 3 13.12 5.97 -3.42
CA ASN A 3 11.72 6.25 -3.08
C ASN A 3 10.86 6.40 -4.35
N ASP A 4 11.40 7.01 -5.42
CA ASP A 4 10.69 7.13 -6.70
C ASP A 4 10.49 5.77 -7.37
N PHE A 5 11.47 4.86 -7.24
CA PHE A 5 11.35 3.48 -7.69
C PHE A 5 10.28 2.72 -6.90
N LEU A 6 10.30 2.82 -5.57
CA LEU A 6 9.30 2.18 -4.71
C LEU A 6 7.88 2.69 -4.99
N LYS A 7 7.70 3.99 -5.27
CA LYS A 7 6.41 4.55 -5.67
C LYS A 7 5.93 4.02 -7.03
N LYS A 8 6.81 3.96 -8.04
CA LYS A 8 6.44 3.36 -9.34
C LYS A 8 6.05 1.90 -9.20
N TYR A 9 6.82 1.13 -8.43
CA TYR A 9 6.52 -0.26 -8.17
C TYR A 9 5.20 -0.43 -7.40
N GLN A 10 4.89 0.48 -6.47
CA GLN A 10 3.61 0.51 -5.78
C GLN A 10 2.44 0.79 -6.74
N GLU A 11 2.60 1.74 -7.67
CA GLU A 11 1.59 2.03 -8.69
C GLU A 11 1.32 0.83 -9.62
N GLU A 12 2.37 0.08 -9.99
CA GLU A 12 2.25 -1.17 -10.74
C GLU A 12 1.44 -2.22 -9.96
N LEU A 13 1.76 -2.44 -8.68
CA LEU A 13 1.01 -3.38 -7.83
C LEU A 13 -0.44 -2.97 -7.62
N PHE A 14 -0.73 -1.67 -7.50
CA PHE A 14 -2.11 -1.19 -7.45
C PHE A 14 -2.86 -1.45 -8.76
N SER A 15 -2.19 -1.30 -9.90
CA SER A 15 -2.79 -1.57 -11.22
C SER A 15 -3.15 -3.05 -11.36
N GLU A 16 -2.24 -3.96 -10.98
CA GLU A 16 -2.48 -5.40 -11.00
C GLU A 16 -3.61 -5.81 -10.03
N ARG A 17 -3.64 -5.21 -8.84
CA ARG A 17 -4.72 -5.42 -7.85
C ARG A 17 -6.09 -4.97 -8.40
N ILE A 18 -6.15 -3.81 -9.07
CA ILE A 18 -7.38 -3.31 -9.68
C ILE A 18 -7.87 -4.27 -10.77
N GLN A 19 -6.96 -4.73 -11.63
CA GLN A 19 -7.30 -5.70 -12.67
C GLN A 19 -7.87 -7.01 -12.10
N ILE A 20 -7.28 -7.53 -11.02
CA ILE A 20 -7.79 -8.73 -10.34
C ILE A 20 -9.19 -8.48 -9.76
N LYS A 21 -9.45 -7.28 -9.23
CA LYS A 21 -10.76 -6.92 -8.73
C LYS A 21 -11.81 -6.88 -9.85
N GLU A 22 -11.48 -6.28 -10.99
CA GLU A 22 -12.36 -6.26 -12.17
C GLU A 22 -12.66 -7.69 -12.69
N ASP A 23 -11.65 -8.57 -12.69
CA ASP A 23 -11.83 -9.98 -13.03
C ASP A 23 -12.80 -10.70 -12.07
N ILE A 24 -12.69 -10.42 -10.76
CA ILE A 24 -13.59 -10.98 -9.74
C ILE A 24 -15.02 -10.47 -9.97
N ASP A 25 -15.22 -9.16 -10.18
CA ASP A 25 -16.54 -8.57 -10.42
C ASP A 25 -17.21 -9.17 -11.67
N LEU A 26 -16.43 -9.47 -12.71
CA LEU A 26 -16.89 -10.16 -13.92
C LEU A 26 -17.31 -11.60 -13.61
N LEU A 27 -16.49 -12.35 -12.88
CA LEU A 27 -16.82 -13.71 -12.46
C LEU A 27 -18.07 -13.77 -11.59
N GLU A 28 -18.25 -12.83 -10.65
CA GLU A 28 -19.46 -12.72 -9.82
C GLU A 28 -20.70 -12.44 -10.67
N SER A 29 -20.59 -11.54 -11.65
CA SER A 29 -21.68 -11.25 -12.60
C SER A 29 -22.06 -12.50 -13.39
N LYS A 30 -21.07 -13.27 -13.83
CA LYS A 30 -21.28 -14.53 -14.54
C LYS A 30 -21.95 -15.59 -13.66
N ILE A 31 -21.50 -15.77 -12.43
CA ILE A 31 -22.15 -16.67 -11.46
C ILE A 31 -23.62 -16.27 -11.23
N LYS A 32 -23.91 -14.97 -11.16
CA LYS A 32 -25.28 -14.47 -11.01
C LYS A 32 -26.16 -14.81 -12.21
N GLU A 33 -25.63 -14.74 -13.42
CA GLU A 33 -26.33 -15.15 -14.65
C GLU A 33 -26.56 -16.66 -14.69
N GLU A 34 -25.54 -17.46 -14.40
CA GLU A 34 -25.65 -18.93 -14.35
C GLU A 34 -26.63 -19.40 -13.26
N ASN A 35 -26.66 -18.75 -12.10
CA ASN A 35 -27.65 -19.04 -11.05
C ASN A 35 -29.08 -18.73 -11.50
N LYS A 36 -29.31 -17.64 -12.25
CA LYS A 36 -30.62 -17.35 -12.84
C LYS A 36 -31.00 -18.41 -13.87
N PHE A 37 -30.04 -18.83 -14.70
CA PHE A 37 -30.27 -19.88 -15.68
C PHE A 37 -30.62 -21.22 -15.01
N LEU A 38 -29.91 -21.58 -13.95
CA LEU A 38 -30.20 -22.75 -13.13
C LEU A 38 -31.61 -22.68 -12.52
N ALA A 39 -32.01 -21.53 -11.99
CA ALA A 39 -33.36 -21.34 -11.43
C ALA A 39 -34.45 -21.57 -12.49
N LEU A 40 -34.26 -21.05 -13.72
CA LEU A 40 -35.19 -21.28 -14.84
C LEU A 40 -35.26 -22.75 -15.25
N LEU A 41 -34.14 -23.47 -15.24
CA LEU A 41 -34.09 -24.90 -15.54
C LEU A 41 -34.82 -25.74 -14.47
N LEU A 42 -34.79 -25.32 -13.21
CA LEU A 42 -35.49 -26.00 -12.12
C LEU A 42 -36.99 -25.69 -12.14
N GLU A 43 -37.38 -24.42 -12.32
CA GLU A 43 -38.78 -23.99 -12.38
C GLU A 43 -39.54 -24.66 -13.54
N SER A 44 -38.91 -24.75 -14.72
CA SER A 44 -39.48 -25.44 -15.89
C SER A 44 -39.65 -26.96 -15.68
N ASN A 45 -38.88 -27.56 -14.77
CA ASN A 45 -38.97 -28.97 -14.40
C ASN A 45 -39.88 -29.26 -13.20
N GLU A 46 -40.26 -28.25 -12.40
CA GLU A 46 -41.17 -28.38 -11.24
C GLU A 46 -42.63 -28.06 -11.57
N THR A 47 -42.89 -27.34 -12.66
CA THR A 47 -44.25 -26.98 -13.07
C THR A 47 -45.08 -28.25 -13.40
N TYR A 48 -46.41 -28.17 -13.23
CA TYR A 48 -47.42 -29.21 -13.58
C TYR A 48 -47.25 -29.88 -14.97
N PHE A 49 -46.40 -29.32 -15.83
CA PHE A 49 -46.03 -29.90 -17.12
C PHE A 49 -44.99 -31.03 -17.04
N LYS A 50 -44.35 -31.32 -15.90
CA LYS A 50 -43.35 -32.40 -15.80
C LYS A 50 -43.85 -33.76 -16.27
N GLU A 51 -45.12 -34.08 -16.01
CA GLU A 51 -45.78 -35.32 -16.45
C GLU A 51 -46.15 -35.31 -17.94
N PHE A 52 -46.22 -34.12 -18.55
CA PHE A 52 -46.50 -33.89 -19.97
C PHE A 52 -45.25 -33.61 -20.81
N THR A 53 -44.12 -33.32 -20.17
CA THR A 53 -42.82 -33.11 -20.83
C THR A 53 -42.25 -34.46 -21.26
N PRO A 54 -41.92 -34.66 -22.55
CA PRO A 54 -41.27 -35.88 -23.03
C PRO A 54 -40.06 -36.26 -22.17
N ARG A 55 -39.92 -37.56 -21.86
CA ARG A 55 -38.83 -38.07 -21.01
C ARG A 55 -37.44 -37.61 -21.48
N ASP A 56 -37.23 -37.54 -22.79
CA ASP A 56 -35.97 -37.10 -23.39
C ASP A 56 -35.64 -35.62 -23.11
N ILE A 57 -36.67 -34.77 -23.02
CA ILE A 57 -36.50 -33.34 -22.72
C ILE A 57 -36.23 -33.14 -21.23
N ASN A 58 -36.95 -33.88 -20.37
CA ASN A 58 -36.75 -33.84 -18.93
C ASN A 58 -35.32 -34.29 -18.55
N ALA A 59 -34.85 -35.42 -19.12
CA ALA A 59 -33.50 -35.92 -18.91
C ALA A 59 -32.40 -34.96 -19.41
N LYS A 60 -32.65 -34.25 -20.52
CA LYS A 60 -31.73 -33.19 -21.00
C LYS A 60 -31.69 -31.99 -20.06
N ASN A 61 -32.83 -31.56 -19.54
CA ASN A 61 -32.91 -30.43 -18.61
C ASN A 61 -32.23 -30.74 -17.28
N THR A 62 -32.42 -31.94 -16.73
CA THR A 62 -31.72 -32.37 -15.50
C THR A 62 -30.21 -32.42 -15.70
N LYS A 63 -29.76 -33.00 -16.83
CA LYS A 63 -28.33 -33.04 -17.16
C LYS A 63 -27.73 -31.64 -17.31
N LYS A 64 -28.43 -30.73 -18.01
CA LYS A 64 -28.00 -29.33 -18.12
C LYS A 64 -27.95 -28.63 -16.76
N ALA A 65 -28.89 -28.90 -15.86
CA ALA A 65 -28.88 -28.33 -14.52
C ALA A 65 -27.67 -28.82 -13.70
N GLU A 66 -27.27 -30.08 -13.87
CA GLU A 66 -26.04 -30.62 -13.26
C GLU A 66 -24.78 -29.98 -13.87
N GLU A 67 -24.69 -29.89 -15.20
CA GLU A 67 -23.59 -29.22 -15.90
C GLU A 67 -23.45 -27.74 -15.46
N THR A 68 -24.57 -27.01 -15.32
CA THR A 68 -24.58 -25.62 -14.83
C THR A 68 -24.11 -25.53 -13.37
N LYS A 69 -24.46 -26.49 -12.50
CA LYS A 69 -23.97 -26.50 -11.11
C LYS A 69 -22.47 -26.73 -11.04
N GLU A 70 -21.95 -27.68 -11.80
CA GLU A 70 -20.51 -27.93 -11.89
C GLU A 70 -19.78 -26.68 -12.42
N TYR A 71 -20.36 -26.01 -13.40
CA TYR A 71 -19.79 -24.78 -13.95
C TYR A 71 -19.76 -23.63 -12.92
N ILE A 72 -20.82 -23.45 -12.14
CA ILE A 72 -20.85 -22.46 -11.05
C ILE A 72 -19.74 -22.76 -10.03
N ALA A 73 -19.59 -24.03 -9.61
CA ALA A 73 -18.53 -24.42 -8.67
C ALA A 73 -17.12 -24.14 -9.22
N GLN A 74 -16.90 -24.32 -10.53
CA GLN A 74 -15.63 -23.95 -11.18
C GLN A 74 -15.39 -22.44 -11.18
N LEU A 75 -16.44 -21.63 -11.38
CA LEU A 75 -16.33 -20.17 -11.31
C LEU A 75 -16.04 -19.70 -9.88
N GLU A 76 -16.69 -20.30 -8.88
CA GLU A 76 -16.42 -20.02 -7.46
C GLU A 76 -14.97 -20.34 -7.08
N SER A 77 -14.43 -21.47 -7.55
CA SER A 77 -13.02 -21.82 -7.34
C SER A 77 -12.06 -20.82 -8.00
N GLN A 78 -12.40 -20.28 -9.17
CA GLN A 78 -11.62 -19.22 -9.81
C GLN A 78 -11.65 -17.91 -9.00
N ILE A 79 -12.79 -17.55 -8.42
CA ILE A 79 -12.89 -16.39 -7.51
C ILE A 79 -12.01 -16.60 -6.29
N GLU A 80 -12.03 -17.79 -5.68
CA GLU A 80 -11.18 -18.09 -4.52
C GLU A 80 -9.68 -17.92 -4.86
N TYR A 81 -9.25 -18.45 -6.00
CA TYR A 81 -7.87 -18.28 -6.48
C TYR A 81 -7.50 -16.81 -6.73
N LYS A 82 -8.40 -16.04 -7.35
CA LYS A 82 -8.20 -14.60 -7.59
C LYS A 82 -8.16 -13.80 -6.29
N ASN A 83 -8.97 -14.15 -5.29
CA ASN A 83 -8.93 -13.56 -3.96
C ASN A 83 -7.60 -13.83 -3.25
N GLN A 84 -7.04 -15.04 -3.37
CA GLN A 84 -5.70 -15.33 -2.84
C GLN A 84 -4.62 -14.47 -3.49
N GLN A 85 -4.70 -14.27 -4.81
CA GLN A 85 -3.79 -13.35 -5.50
C GLN A 85 -3.98 -11.91 -5.03
N MET A 86 -5.22 -11.44 -4.87
CA MET A 86 -5.50 -10.09 -4.36
C MET A 86 -4.90 -9.88 -2.97
N GLN A 87 -5.01 -10.86 -2.07
CA GLN A 87 -4.38 -10.82 -0.75
C GLN A 87 -2.85 -10.75 -0.83
N PHE A 88 -2.23 -11.46 -1.78
CA PHE A 88 -0.79 -11.38 -2.01
C PHE A 88 -0.36 -9.96 -2.42
N TYR A 89 -1.10 -9.32 -3.34
CA TYR A 89 -0.84 -7.94 -3.75
C TYR A 89 -1.06 -6.95 -2.61
N ASP A 90 -2.14 -7.10 -1.84
CA ASP A 90 -2.41 -6.27 -0.65
C ASP A 90 -1.27 -6.37 0.38
N GLY A 91 -0.73 -7.57 0.60
CA GLY A 91 0.43 -7.79 1.46
C GLY A 91 1.69 -7.06 0.94
N ARG A 92 1.98 -7.18 -0.36
CA ARG A 92 3.13 -6.51 -0.98
C ARG A 92 3.02 -4.99 -0.95
N ILE A 93 1.83 -4.45 -1.19
CA ILE A 93 1.56 -3.01 -1.08
C ILE A 93 1.83 -2.54 0.36
N SER A 94 1.33 -3.28 1.36
CA SER A 94 1.58 -2.96 2.77
C SER A 94 3.07 -3.02 3.16
N GLU A 95 3.84 -3.96 2.60
CA GLU A 95 5.30 -4.02 2.79
C GLU A 95 5.99 -2.76 2.23
N ILE A 96 5.60 -2.32 1.03
CA ILE A 96 6.17 -1.11 0.40
C ILE A 96 5.78 0.14 1.18
N ASP A 97 4.54 0.24 1.66
CA ASP A 97 4.11 1.34 2.53
C ASP A 97 4.96 1.41 3.80
N ASN A 98 5.26 0.27 4.41
CA ASN A 98 6.15 0.20 5.57
C ASN A 98 7.58 0.64 5.23
N LEU A 99 8.11 0.23 4.07
CA LEU A 99 9.43 0.66 3.60
C LEU A 99 9.49 2.17 3.34
N LEU A 100 8.50 2.74 2.65
CA LEU A 100 8.37 4.18 2.41
C LEU A 100 8.24 4.97 3.73
N ASN A 101 7.46 4.49 4.68
CA ASN A 101 7.33 5.13 5.99
C ASN A 101 8.63 5.04 6.82
N SER A 102 9.38 3.94 6.67
CA SER A 102 10.66 3.75 7.34
C SER A 102 11.76 4.65 6.76
N SER A 103 11.80 4.85 5.44
CA SER A 103 12.77 5.74 4.80
C SER A 103 12.58 7.19 5.22
N ILE A 104 11.32 7.64 5.36
CA ILE A 104 10.98 8.97 5.89
C ILE A 104 11.51 9.14 7.33
N LYS A 105 11.34 8.13 8.19
CA LYS A 105 11.86 8.18 9.57
C LYS A 105 13.39 8.26 9.60
N VAL A 106 14.10 7.53 8.76
CA VAL A 106 15.56 7.58 8.69
C VAL A 106 16.07 8.92 8.16
N GLU A 107 15.39 9.52 7.17
CA GLU A 107 15.71 10.87 6.70
C GLU A 107 15.51 11.92 7.81
N THR A 108 14.40 11.89 8.54
CA THR A 108 14.18 12.82 9.67
C THR A 108 15.18 12.64 10.82
N VAL A 109 15.61 11.41 11.12
CA VAL A 109 16.64 11.14 12.13
C VAL A 109 18.03 11.59 11.64
N SER A 110 18.35 11.42 10.36
CA SER A 110 19.60 11.93 9.76
C SER A 110 19.63 13.46 9.72
N GLU A 111 18.50 14.12 9.44
CA GLU A 111 18.41 15.58 9.48
C GLU A 111 18.49 16.14 10.91
N ASN A 112 17.94 15.44 11.90
CA ASN A 112 18.02 15.85 13.30
C ASN A 112 19.41 15.59 13.91
N SER A 113 20.03 14.44 13.63
CA SER A 113 21.39 14.12 14.11
C SER A 113 22.49 14.97 13.46
N ASN A 114 22.25 15.53 12.27
CA ASN A 114 23.12 16.53 11.65
C ASN A 114 22.88 17.96 12.16
N LYS A 115 21.74 18.25 12.80
CA LYS A 115 21.45 19.57 13.41
C LYS A 115 21.88 19.66 14.88
N GLU A 116 21.90 18.55 15.60
CA GLU A 116 22.24 18.55 17.03
C GLU A 116 23.75 18.57 17.32
N ASN A 117 24.63 18.24 16.36
CA ASN A 117 26.07 18.11 16.62
C ASN A 117 26.95 19.28 16.18
N ASN A 118 26.41 20.42 15.73
CA ASN A 118 27.23 21.59 15.34
C ASN A 118 26.57 22.95 15.65
N ASN A 119 25.69 23.01 16.66
CA ASN A 119 25.14 24.29 17.10
C ASN A 119 25.87 24.80 18.34
N ILE A 120 27.17 25.07 18.20
CA ILE A 120 27.75 26.15 19.00
C ILE A 120 27.08 27.42 18.43
N ASP A 121 26.26 28.09 19.22
CA ASP A 121 25.50 29.28 18.82
C ASP A 121 26.45 30.29 18.17
N LYS A 122 26.51 30.30 16.84
CA LYS A 122 27.43 31.15 16.08
C LYS A 122 27.20 32.62 16.41
N GLU A 123 25.95 33.00 16.69
CA GLU A 123 25.59 34.34 17.16
C GLU A 123 26.22 34.69 18.52
N SER A 124 26.31 33.72 19.44
CA SER A 124 26.94 33.91 20.75
C SER A 124 28.45 34.10 20.61
N ILE A 125 29.13 33.28 19.79
CA ILE A 125 30.57 33.44 19.51
C ILE A 125 30.85 34.78 18.81
N ILE A 126 30.06 35.16 17.80
CA ILE A 126 30.25 36.41 17.07
C ILE A 126 30.11 37.61 18.02
N SER A 127 29.12 37.59 18.92
CA SER A 127 28.92 38.65 19.91
C SER A 127 30.10 38.75 20.87
N ALA A 128 30.57 37.62 21.41
CA ALA A 128 31.72 37.59 22.30
C ALA A 128 33.02 38.08 21.61
N LEU A 129 33.25 37.70 20.34
CA LEU A 129 34.38 38.19 19.56
C LEU A 129 34.30 39.69 19.25
N THR A 130 33.10 40.25 19.03
CA THR A 130 32.95 41.71 18.87
C THR A 130 33.23 42.47 20.16
N GLU A 131 32.90 41.90 21.31
CA GLU A 131 33.21 42.49 22.61
C GLU A 131 34.72 42.47 22.87
N VAL A 132 35.40 41.35 22.60
CA VAL A 132 36.87 41.25 22.65
C VAL A 132 37.51 42.29 21.72
N LYS A 133 37.03 42.41 20.47
CA LYS A 133 37.55 43.40 19.50
C LYS A 133 37.50 44.84 20.03
N ASN A 134 36.44 45.20 20.77
CA ASN A 134 36.30 46.53 21.36
C ASN A 134 37.24 46.73 22.56
N ILE A 135 37.54 45.68 23.31
CA ILE A 135 38.40 45.72 24.50
C ILE A 135 39.89 45.69 24.15
N VAL A 136 40.29 45.02 23.04
CA VAL A 136 41.70 44.87 22.62
C VAL A 136 42.47 46.19 22.56
N LEU A 137 41.81 47.29 22.17
CA LEU A 137 42.44 48.61 22.09
C LEU A 137 42.55 49.33 23.44
N LEU A 138 41.71 48.99 24.42
CA LEU A 138 41.66 49.63 25.74
C LEU A 138 42.45 48.84 26.78
N ASP A 139 42.34 47.51 26.77
CA ASP A 139 42.99 46.60 27.72
C ASP A 139 43.34 45.26 27.03
N PRO A 140 44.59 45.13 26.55
CA PRO A 140 45.05 43.92 25.86
C PRO A 140 45.06 42.67 26.73
N GLN A 141 45.31 42.79 28.04
CA GLN A 141 45.39 41.64 28.95
C GLN A 141 43.99 41.06 29.22
N ARG A 142 43.01 41.94 29.42
CA ARG A 142 41.62 41.51 29.58
C ARG A 142 41.05 40.88 28.32
N ALA A 143 41.39 41.41 27.15
CA ALA A 143 41.02 40.81 25.87
C ALA A 143 41.58 39.39 25.70
N GLN A 144 42.82 39.14 26.12
CA GLN A 144 43.43 37.82 26.08
C GLN A 144 42.65 36.80 26.96
N ILE A 145 42.28 37.19 28.18
CA ILE A 145 41.55 36.32 29.12
C ILE A 145 40.16 35.95 28.56
N GLU A 146 39.44 36.91 27.98
CA GLU A 146 38.12 36.63 27.37
C GLU A 146 38.24 35.76 26.12
N LEU A 147 39.30 35.94 25.31
CA LEU A 147 39.56 35.11 24.15
C LEU A 147 39.89 33.65 24.54
N GLU A 148 40.68 33.44 25.60
CA GLU A 148 40.98 32.11 26.15
C GLU A 148 39.72 31.39 26.67
N LYS A 149 38.77 32.14 27.27
CA LYS A 149 37.47 31.59 27.69
C LYS A 149 36.63 31.14 26.48
N ILE A 150 36.57 31.93 25.41
CA ILE A 150 35.84 31.59 24.18
C ILE A 150 36.45 30.32 23.56
N ILE A 151 37.78 30.24 23.47
CA ILE A 151 38.50 29.07 22.94
C ILE A 151 38.24 27.82 23.79
N SER A 152 38.11 27.96 25.11
CA SER A 152 37.81 26.84 26.02
C SER A 152 36.36 26.34 25.94
N THR A 153 35.47 27.10 25.31
CA THR A 153 34.03 26.78 25.18
C THR A 153 33.70 26.07 23.86
N ILE A 154 34.64 26.08 22.92
CA ILE A 154 34.59 25.42 21.60
C ILE A 154 35.25 24.05 21.71
#